data_AF-F9VZT9-F1
#
_entry.id   AF-F9VZT9-F1
#
_cell.length_a   1.000
_cell.length_b   1.000
_cell.length_c   1.000
_cell.angle_alpha   90.00
_cell.angle_beta   90.00
_cell.angle_gamma   90.00
#
_symmetry.space_group_name_H-M   'P 1'
#
loop_
_entity.id
_entity.type
_entity.pdbx_description
1 polymer ?
#
loop_
_entity_poly.entity_id
_entity_poly.type
_entity_poly.pdbx_seq_one_letter_code
_entity_poly.pdbx_strand_id
1 'polypeptide(L)'
;MAKVIATISLKGGVGKTTVTAGLAEYMSAEFGQRVLLIDLDSQINLTTMMISGERWLELDTNGRTLATLFSDAVQGTGTSGSTRPSSGVSHR
;
A
#
# COMPACT_ATOMS: atom_id res chain seq x y z
N MET A 1 3.39 -17.68 -12.76
CA MET A 1 4.34 -16.81 -12.04
C MET A 1 3.82 -15.38 -12.12
N ALA A 2 3.83 -14.61 -11.03
CA ALA A 2 3.43 -13.20 -11.08
C ALA A 2 4.46 -12.39 -11.87
N LYS A 3 4.00 -11.41 -12.66
CA LYS A 3 4.87 -10.44 -13.32
C LYS A 3 4.98 -9.20 -12.42
N VAL A 4 6.20 -8.74 -12.17
CA VAL A 4 6.47 -7.57 -11.34
C VAL A 4 6.86 -6.41 -12.24
N ILE A 5 6.16 -5.29 -12.13
CA ILE A 5 6.40 -4.07 -12.89
C ILE A 5 6.61 -2.94 -11.88
N ALA A 6 7.74 -2.24 -12.00
CA ALA A 6 8.07 -1.10 -11.14
C ALA A 6 8.09 0.19 -11.97
N THR A 7 7.30 1.18 -11.54
CA THR A 7 7.16 2.49 -12.18
C THR A 7 7.97 3.53 -11.42
N ILE A 8 9.17 3.82 -11.91
CA ILE A 8 10.14 4.68 -11.22
C ILE A 8 10.46 5.91 -12.06
N SER A 9 10.53 7.07 -11.42
CA SER A 9 11.09 8.29 -11.99
C SER A 9 11.46 9.27 -10.87
N LEU A 10 12.63 9.88 -11.01
CA LEU A 10 13.25 10.75 -10.02
C LEU A 10 12.67 12.17 -10.00
N LYS A 11 11.73 12.49 -10.90
CA LYS A 11 11.06 13.79 -10.97
C LYS A 11 9.61 13.70 -10.48
N GLY A 12 9.20 14.67 -9.68
CA GLY A 12 7.80 14.85 -9.26
C GLY A 12 6.90 15.28 -10.44
N GLY A 13 5.62 14.91 -10.40
CA GLY A 13 4.62 15.39 -11.38
C GLY A 13 4.72 14.81 -12.80
N VAL A 14 5.47 13.72 -13.01
CA VAL A 14 5.62 13.08 -14.34
C VAL A 14 4.61 11.96 -14.63
N GLY A 15 3.60 11.78 -13.78
CA GLY A 15 2.51 10.82 -14.01
C GLY A 15 2.78 9.36 -13.60
N LYS A 16 3.83 9.07 -12.81
CA LYS A 16 4.15 7.69 -12.35
C LYS A 16 2.94 6.98 -11.74
N THR A 17 2.30 7.62 -10.76
CA THR A 17 1.15 7.09 -10.04
C THR A 17 -0.02 6.85 -11.00
N THR A 18 -0.32 7.83 -11.85
CA THR A 18 -1.40 7.76 -12.84
C THR A 18 -1.21 6.59 -13.81
N VAL A 19 -0.01 6.43 -14.37
CA VAL A 19 0.30 5.32 -15.28
C VAL A 19 0.22 3.97 -14.55
N THR A 20 0.66 3.92 -13.30
CA THR A 20 0.60 2.69 -12.48
C THR A 20 -0.85 2.26 -12.24
N ALA A 21 -1.70 3.20 -11.82
CA ALA A 21 -3.13 2.94 -11.58
C ALA A 21 -3.84 2.55 -12.88
N GLY A 22 -3.63 3.30 -13.96
CA GLY A 22 -4.26 3.02 -15.26
C GLY A 22 -3.83 1.68 -15.86
N LEU A 23 -2.56 1.29 -15.73
CA LEU A 23 -2.11 -0.03 -16.16
C LEU A 23 -2.79 -1.14 -15.34
N ALA A 24 -2.88 -0.98 -14.02
CA ALA A 24 -3.54 -1.96 -13.17
C ALA A 24 -5.03 -2.10 -13.48
N GLU A 25 -5.72 -0.98 -13.68
CA GLU A 25 -7.12 -0.95 -14.11
C GLU A 25 -7.30 -1.66 -15.45
N TYR A 26 -6.51 -1.29 -16.47
CA TYR A 26 -6.59 -1.89 -17.80
C TYR A 26 -6.34 -3.40 -17.77
N MET A 27 -5.32 -3.85 -17.03
CA MET A 27 -5.01 -5.28 -16.88
C MET A 27 -6.12 -6.04 -16.15
N SER A 28 -6.77 -5.40 -15.17
CA SER A 28 -7.89 -6.01 -14.44
C SER A 28 -9.17 -6.04 -15.27
N ALA A 29 -9.55 -4.92 -15.90
CA ALA A 29 -10.82 -4.75 -16.58
C ALA A 29 -10.86 -5.48 -17.93
N GLU A 30 -9.82 -5.32 -18.75
CA GLU A 30 -9.82 -5.85 -20.12
C GLU A 30 -9.32 -7.30 -20.20
N PHE A 31 -8.42 -7.69 -19.29
CA PHE A 31 -7.81 -9.02 -19.31
C PHE A 31 -8.19 -9.90 -18.11
N GLY A 32 -9.03 -9.40 -17.19
CA GLY A 32 -9.47 -10.15 -16.02
C GLY A 32 -8.32 -10.57 -15.09
N GLN A 33 -7.18 -9.87 -15.14
CA GLN A 33 -6.02 -10.25 -14.33
C GLN A 33 -6.18 -9.81 -12.88
N ARG A 34 -5.71 -10.66 -11.96
CA ARG A 34 -5.54 -10.26 -10.56
C ARG A 34 -4.29 -9.40 -10.45
N VAL A 35 -4.48 -8.13 -10.09
CA VAL A 35 -3.39 -7.15 -9.95
C VAL A 35 -3.23 -6.77 -8.48
N LEU A 36 -1.98 -6.75 -8.00
CA LEU A 36 -1.61 -6.20 -6.70
C LEU A 36 -0.83 -4.90 -6.91
N LEU A 37 -1.39 -3.80 -6.40
CA LEU A 37 -0.70 -2.51 -6.36
C LEU A 37 0.09 -2.39 -5.05
N ILE A 38 1.34 -1.93 -5.15
CA ILE A 38 2.21 -1.66 -4.01
C ILE A 38 2.69 -0.22 -4.11
N ASP A 39 2.36 0.59 -3.11
CA ASP A 39 2.72 2.01 -3.06
C ASP A 39 3.93 2.21 -2.15
N LEU A 40 5.11 2.39 -2.75
CA LEU A 40 6.36 2.65 -2.03
C LEU A 40 6.74 4.14 -2.04
N ASP A 41 5.84 5.03 -2.46
CA ASP A 41 6.06 6.47 -2.44
C ASP A 41 5.55 7.06 -1.12
N SER A 42 6.40 7.81 -0.41
CA SER A 42 6.02 8.46 0.86
C SER A 42 4.90 9.49 0.71
N GLN A 43 4.60 9.94 -0.52
CA GLN A 43 3.48 10.83 -0.81
C GLN A 43 2.13 10.12 -0.86
N ILE A 44 2.10 8.78 -0.81
CA ILE A 44 0.90 7.92 -0.70
C ILE A 44 -0.18 8.15 -1.78
N ASN A 45 0.18 8.75 -2.90
CA ASN A 45 -0.77 9.13 -3.95
C ASN A 45 -1.48 7.92 -4.57
N LEU A 46 -0.82 6.76 -4.70
CA LEU A 46 -1.47 5.57 -5.25
C LEU A 46 -2.49 5.03 -4.24
N THR A 47 -2.11 4.98 -2.96
CA THR A 47 -2.98 4.52 -1.89
C THR A 47 -4.26 5.34 -1.81
N THR A 48 -4.17 6.67 -1.78
CA THR A 48 -5.33 7.57 -1.69
C THR A 48 -6.21 7.58 -2.95
N MET A 49 -5.67 7.18 -4.11
CA MET A 49 -6.48 6.92 -5.31
C MET A 49 -7.30 5.63 -5.20
N MET A 50 -6.85 4.63 -4.45
CA MET A 50 -7.45 3.29 -4.43
C MET A 50 -8.41 3.05 -3.26
N ILE A 51 -8.24 3.75 -2.13
CA ILE A 51 -9.07 3.60 -0.93
C ILE A 51 -9.46 4.95 -0.34
N SER A 52 -10.57 4.97 0.40
CA SER A 52 -11.02 6.19 1.08
C SER A 52 -10.09 6.59 2.23
N GLY A 53 -10.16 7.85 2.65
CA GLY A 53 -9.39 8.36 3.78
C GLY A 53 -9.72 7.65 5.10
N GLU A 54 -10.99 7.30 5.31
CA GLU A 54 -11.44 6.54 6.48
C GLU A 54 -10.83 5.13 6.49
N ARG A 55 -10.82 4.46 5.33
CA ARG A 55 -10.22 3.13 5.19
C ARG A 55 -8.70 3.17 5.40
N TRP A 56 -8.05 4.21 4.87
CA TRP A 56 -6.62 4.42 5.10
C TRP A 56 -6.33 4.61 6.59
N LEU A 57 -7.08 5.48 7.28
CA LEU A 57 -6.92 5.73 8.70
C LEU A 57 -7.14 4.47 9.54
N GLU A 58 -8.15 3.67 9.21
CA GLU A 58 -8.41 2.38 9.86
C GLU A 58 -7.23 1.42 9.69
N LEU A 59 -6.67 1.30 8.49
CA LEU A 59 -5.52 0.42 8.23
C LEU A 59 -4.26 0.88 8.96
N ASP A 60 -3.99 2.19 8.95
CA ASP A 60 -2.83 2.77 9.63
C ASP A 60 -2.93 2.59 11.15
N THR A 61 -4.08 2.89 11.73
CA THR A 61 -4.35 2.70 13.17
C THR A 61 -4.15 1.25 13.61
N ASN A 62 -4.42 0.29 12.72
CA ASN A 62 -4.25 -1.14 12.97
C ASN A 62 -2.87 -1.68 12.57
N GLY A 63 -1.90 -0.82 12.21
CA GLY A 63 -0.56 -1.25 11.80
C GLY A 63 -0.55 -2.08 10.51
N ARG A 64 -1.52 -1.88 9.62
CA ARG A 64 -1.68 -2.65 8.37
C ARG A 64 -1.11 -1.90 7.17
N THR A 65 0.07 -1.30 7.34
CA THR A 65 0.77 -0.50 6.32
C THR A 65 2.13 -1.11 5.98
N LEU A 66 2.68 -0.72 4.84
CA LEU A 66 4.05 -1.09 4.47
C LEU A 66 5.07 -0.59 5.49
N ALA A 67 4.83 0.58 6.12
CA ALA A 67 5.68 1.10 7.17
C ALA A 67 5.79 0.11 8.35
N THR A 68 4.68 -0.49 8.77
CA THR A 68 4.67 -1.51 9.83
C THR A 68 5.40 -2.77 9.38
N LEU A 69 5.13 -3.25 8.15
CA LEU A 69 5.83 -4.41 7.59
C LEU A 69 7.35 -4.21 7.49
N PHE A 70 7.81 -3.02 7.09
CA PHE A 70 9.24 -2.70 7.05
C PHE A 70 9.84 -2.59 8.44
N SER A 71 9.14 -1.97 9.39
CA SER A 71 9.57 -1.89 10.79
C SER A 71 9.78 -3.29 11.38
N ASP A 72 8.83 -4.20 11.17
CA ASP A 72 8.92 -5.59 11.63
C ASP A 72 10.09 -6.32 10.99
N ALA A 73 10.30 -6.13 9.68
CA ALA A 73 11.41 -6.74 8.96
C ALA A 73 12.77 -6.26 9.45
N VAL A 74 12.92 -4.96 9.74
CA VAL A 74 14.16 -4.36 10.26
C VAL A 74 14.43 -4.80 11.70
N GLN A 75 13.40 -4.92 12.52
CA GLN A 75 13.52 -5.34 13.92
C GLN A 75 13.62 -6.86 14.11
N GLY A 76 13.42 -7.64 13.04
CA GLY A 76 13.44 -9.10 13.09
C GLY A 76 12.25 -9.71 13.84
N THR A 77 11.16 -8.95 14.01
CA THR A 77 9.96 -9.33 14.77
C THR A 77 8.88 -10.00 13.90
N GLY A 78 9.22 -10.32 12.64
CA GLY A 78 8.32 -10.77 11.57
C GLY A 78 7.07 -11.50 12.06
N THR A 79 5.96 -10.78 12.12
CA THR A 79 4.66 -11.34 12.49
C THR A 79 4.13 -12.16 11.31
N SER A 80 4.25 -13.48 11.40
CA SER A 80 3.50 -14.41 10.54
C SER A 80 2.00 -14.30 10.87
N GLY A 81 1.29 -13.37 10.23
CA GLY A 81 -0.15 -13.42 10.02
C GLY A 81 -1.07 -13.62 11.24
N SER A 82 -0.71 -13.15 12.44
CA SER A 82 -1.58 -13.25 13.61
C SER A 82 -2.05 -11.87 14.08
N THR A 83 -3.36 -11.69 14.07
CA THR A 83 -4.14 -10.59 14.61
C THR A 83 -3.60 -10.05 15.94
N ARG A 84 -3.36 -8.74 16.02
CA ARG A 84 -3.46 -7.99 17.27
C ARG A 84 -4.63 -7.00 17.17
N PRO A 85 -5.70 -7.16 17.96
CA PRO A 85 -6.54 -6.04 18.32
C PRO A 85 -6.18 -5.51 19.72
N SER A 86 -6.36 -4.19 19.86
CA SER A 86 -6.45 -3.37 21.07
C SER A 86 -5.19 -3.22 21.95
N SER A 87 -4.55 -2.05 21.84
CA SER A 87 -4.10 -1.32 23.03
C SER A 87 -4.81 0.02 23.04
N GLY A 88 -5.73 0.18 24.00
CA GLY A 88 -6.45 1.41 24.24
C GLY A 88 -5.49 2.59 24.39
N VAL A 89 -5.76 3.65 23.62
CA VAL A 89 -5.23 4.97 23.92
C VAL A 89 -6.00 5.46 25.14
N SER A 90 -5.38 5.32 26.31
CA SER A 90 -5.77 6.05 27.50
C SER A 90 -5.61 7.54 27.19
N HIS A 91 -6.73 8.24 26.98
CA HIS A 91 -6.74 9.69 27.10
C HIS A 91 -6.27 10.07 28.51
N ARG A 92 -5.13 10.74 28.57
CA ARG A 92 -4.84 11.75 29.58
C ARG A 92 -4.61 13.06 28.85
#